data_AF-A0A963DUL4-F1
#
_entry.id   AF-A0A963DUL4-F1
#
_cell.length_a   1.000
_cell.length_b   1.000
_cell.length_c   1.000
_cell.angle_alpha   90.00
_cell.angle_beta   90.00
_cell.angle_gamma   90.00
#
_symmetry.space_group_name_H-M   'P 1'
#
loop_
_entity.id
_entity.type
_entity.pdbx_description
1 polymer ?
#
loop_
_entity_poly.entity_id
_entity_poly.type
_entity_poly.pdbx_seq_one_letter_code
_entity_poly.pdbx_strand_id
1 'polypeptide(L)'
;MNSTKSETQTLSRPDALKLAAAGALILIALVAFYLFANQLILVVRVMGLLIAVGAAVAIALKTEPGAETLEFIRGARSELRKVVWPTRAETTQTTLIVLAMVILMGILLWLFDMLLLWLVRLITG
;
A
#
# COMPACT_ATOMS: atom_id res chain seq x y z
N MET A 1 -1.36 -28.09 -13.37
CA MET A 1 -0.85 -28.32 -11.99
C MET A 1 0.67 -28.35 -12.02
N ASN A 2 1.30 -27.22 -11.70
CA ASN A 2 2.73 -27.06 -11.35
C ASN A 2 2.79 -25.63 -10.79
N SER A 3 3.29 -25.30 -9.62
CA SER A 3 4.08 -26.02 -8.63
C SER A 3 4.09 -25.12 -7.40
N THR A 4 3.82 -25.72 -6.24
CA THR A 4 4.29 -25.26 -4.94
C THR A 4 5.77 -24.89 -4.99
N LYS A 5 6.08 -23.61 -5.19
CA LYS A 5 7.38 -23.02 -4.88
C LYS A 5 7.19 -21.76 -4.02
N SER A 6 6.59 -21.94 -2.86
CA SER A 6 7.13 -21.29 -1.66
C SER A 6 8.41 -22.05 -1.26
N GLU A 7 9.37 -22.10 -2.18
CA GLU A 7 10.73 -22.51 -1.89
C GLU A 7 11.33 -21.26 -1.26
N THR A 8 11.52 -21.28 0.05
CA THR A 8 12.26 -20.26 0.78
C THR A 8 13.55 -20.05 -0.01
N GLN A 9 13.67 -18.97 -0.77
CA GLN A 9 14.89 -18.65 -1.50
C GLN A 9 16.02 -18.69 -0.49
N THR A 10 16.81 -19.76 -0.54
CA THR A 10 17.97 -19.91 0.31
C THR A 10 18.95 -18.86 -0.18
N LEU A 11 18.90 -17.68 0.45
CA LEU A 11 19.75 -16.56 0.10
C LEU A 11 21.18 -17.08 -0.11
N SER A 12 21.68 -16.96 -1.34
CA SER A 12 23.09 -17.23 -1.61
C SER A 12 23.91 -16.43 -0.59
N ARG A 13 24.81 -17.09 0.14
CA ARG A 13 25.67 -16.43 1.17
C ARG A 13 26.23 -15.06 0.74
N PRO A 14 26.70 -14.85 -0.50
CA PRO A 14 27.13 -13.51 -0.94
C PRO A 14 26.01 -12.48 -1.02
N ASP A 15 24.79 -12.88 -1.37
CA ASP A 15 23.64 -11.97 -1.52
C ASP A 15 23.00 -11.65 -0.17
N ALA A 16 22.95 -12.63 0.76
CA ALA A 16 22.63 -12.39 2.16
C ALA A 16 23.58 -11.36 2.78
N LEU A 17 24.89 -11.45 2.48
CA LEU A 17 25.89 -10.52 3.00
C LEU A 17 25.73 -9.12 2.42
N LYS A 18 25.45 -8.98 1.12
CA LYS A 18 25.16 -7.68 0.48
C LYS A 18 23.92 -7.02 1.06
N LEU A 19 22.85 -7.80 1.31
CA LEU A 19 21.63 -7.30 1.92
C LEU A 19 21.83 -6.90 3.38
N ALA A 20 22.57 -7.70 4.15
CA ALA A 20 22.95 -7.35 5.52
C ALA A 20 23.82 -6.07 5.55
N ALA A 21 24.75 -5.91 4.61
CA ALA A 21 25.57 -4.71 4.48
C ALA A 21 24.72 -3.48 4.09
N ALA A 22 23.74 -3.63 3.19
CA ALA A 22 22.80 -2.56 2.85
C ALA A 22 21.95 -2.14 4.06
N GLY A 23 21.45 -3.11 4.84
CA GLY A 23 20.74 -2.85 6.09
C GLY A 23 21.61 -2.14 7.13
N ALA A 24 22.85 -2.60 7.32
CA ALA A 24 23.81 -1.96 8.21
C ALA A 24 24.13 -0.52 7.77
N LEU A 25 24.26 -0.27 6.47
CA LEU A 25 24.50 1.07 5.93
C LEU A 25 23.33 2.03 6.21
N ILE A 26 22.09 1.56 6.11
CA ILE A 26 20.90 2.35 6.48
C ILE A 26 20.89 2.65 7.99
N LEU A 27 21.19 1.64 8.82
CA LEU A 27 21.25 1.84 10.28
C LEU A 27 22.33 2.87 10.66
N ILE A 28 23.51 2.77 10.07
CA ILE A 28 24.60 3.74 10.28
C ILE A 28 24.17 5.14 9.84
N ALA A 29 23.52 5.27 8.67
CA ALA A 29 23.02 6.54 8.17
C ALA A 29 21.96 7.15 9.10
N LEU A 30 21.06 6.33 9.65
CA LEU A 30 20.03 6.74 10.59
C LEU A 30 20.62 7.21 11.92
N VAL A 31 21.59 6.45 12.46
CA VAL A 31 22.30 6.83 13.69
C VAL A 31 23.07 8.13 13.49
N ALA A 32 23.80 8.26 12.37
CA ALA A 32 24.49 9.50 12.02
C ALA A 32 23.51 10.70 11.91
N PHE A 33 22.34 10.49 11.30
CA PHE A 33 21.30 11.53 11.23
C PHE A 33 20.83 11.99 12.62
N TYR A 34 20.78 11.12 13.62
CA TYR A 34 20.39 11.51 14.98
C TYR A 34 21.55 12.15 15.75
N LEU A 35 22.76 11.59 15.68
CA LEU A 35 23.93 12.10 16.41
C LEU A 35 24.34 13.51 15.95
N PHE A 36 24.25 13.79 14.66
CA PHE A 36 24.60 15.10 14.11
C PHE A 36 23.44 16.11 14.09
N ALA A 37 22.36 15.85 14.85
CA ALA A 37 21.18 16.69 14.89
C ALA A 37 21.44 18.13 15.34
N ASN A 38 22.43 18.33 16.22
CA ASN A 38 22.72 19.65 16.82
C ASN A 38 23.90 20.38 16.14
N GLN A 39 24.61 19.74 15.21
CA GLN A 39 25.87 20.24 14.64
C GLN A 39 25.77 20.55 13.14
N LEU A 40 24.91 19.86 12.38
CA LEU A 40 24.76 20.03 10.94
C LEU A 40 23.50 20.80 10.57
N ILE A 41 23.61 21.62 9.52
CA ILE A 41 22.45 22.24 8.87
C ILE A 41 21.52 21.12 8.36
N LEU A 42 20.21 21.30 8.57
CA LEU A 42 19.17 20.29 8.26
C LEU A 42 19.33 19.69 6.84
N VAL A 43 19.61 20.55 5.85
CA VAL A 43 19.75 20.16 4.44
C VAL A 43 20.87 19.14 4.22
N VAL A 44 22.06 19.36 4.80
CA VAL A 44 23.22 18.47 4.63
C VAL A 44 22.93 17.07 5.17
N ARG A 45 22.24 17.02 6.30
CA ARG A 45 21.87 15.77 6.98
C ARG A 45 20.88 14.94 6.17
N VAL A 46 19.85 15.58 5.63
CA VAL A 46 18.84 14.93 4.78
C VAL A 46 19.49 14.47 3.47
N MET A 47 20.34 15.28 2.85
CA MET A 47 21.07 14.89 1.64
C MET A 47 21.97 13.67 1.86
N GLY A 48 22.72 13.63 2.98
CA GLY A 48 23.54 12.48 3.35
C GLY A 48 22.71 11.20 3.54
N LEU A 49 21.54 11.30 4.20
CA LEU A 49 20.62 10.19 4.36
C LEU A 49 20.08 9.70 3.00
N LEU A 50 19.66 10.61 2.12
CA LEU A 50 19.16 10.25 0.80
C LEU A 50 20.21 9.54 -0.05
N ILE A 51 21.47 10.00 0.00
CA ILE A 51 22.59 9.34 -0.69
C ILE A 51 22.81 7.92 -0.14
N ALA A 52 22.82 7.77 1.19
CA ALA A 52 23.01 6.46 1.83
C ALA A 52 21.87 5.49 1.48
N VAL A 53 20.61 5.96 1.54
CA VAL A 53 19.45 5.18 1.12
C VAL A 53 19.55 4.81 -0.36
N GLY A 54 19.92 5.74 -1.24
CA GLY A 54 20.13 5.47 -2.65
C GLY A 54 21.19 4.39 -2.90
N ALA A 55 22.31 4.44 -2.18
CA ALA A 55 23.36 3.42 -2.24
C ALA A 55 22.87 2.05 -1.74
N ALA A 56 22.15 2.01 -0.62
CA ALA A 56 21.57 0.77 -0.09
C ALA A 56 20.57 0.14 -1.07
N VAL A 57 19.71 0.95 -1.69
CA VAL A 57 18.78 0.50 -2.74
C VAL A 57 19.55 -0.03 -3.95
N ALA A 58 20.60 0.67 -4.40
CA ALA A 58 21.42 0.20 -5.52
C ALA A 58 22.11 -1.15 -5.23
N ILE A 59 22.56 -1.38 -3.99
CA ILE A 59 23.11 -2.68 -3.56
C ILE A 59 22.00 -3.74 -3.56
N ALA A 60 20.83 -3.43 -3.01
CA ALA A 60 19.71 -4.37 -2.95
C ALA A 60 19.21 -4.77 -4.34
N LEU A 61 19.10 -3.84 -5.29
CA LEU A 61 18.65 -4.13 -6.66
C LEU A 61 19.64 -5.00 -7.46
N LYS A 62 20.91 -5.07 -7.06
CA LYS A 62 21.93 -5.94 -7.67
C LYS A 62 21.95 -7.35 -7.08
N THR A 63 21.07 -7.68 -6.14
CA THR A 63 20.95 -9.02 -5.56
C THR A 63 19.87 -9.83 -6.27
N GLU A 64 19.96 -11.16 -6.18
CA GLU A 64 18.97 -12.09 -6.73
C GLU A 64 17.51 -11.73 -6.37
N PRO A 65 17.13 -11.49 -5.09
CA PRO A 65 15.76 -11.09 -4.76
C PRO A 65 15.39 -9.67 -5.26
N GLY A 66 16.38 -8.79 -5.42
CA GLY A 66 16.17 -7.45 -5.98
C GLY A 66 15.83 -7.49 -7.47
N ALA A 67 16.50 -8.36 -8.23
CA ALA A 67 16.23 -8.57 -9.65
C ALA A 67 14.83 -9.17 -9.88
N GLU A 68 14.45 -10.17 -9.09
CA GLU A 68 13.11 -10.76 -9.16
C GLU A 68 12.01 -9.76 -8.85
N THR A 69 12.22 -8.88 -7.86
CA THR A 69 11.27 -7.81 -7.53
C THR A 69 11.08 -6.85 -8.72
N LEU A 70 12.16 -6.53 -9.44
CA LEU A 70 12.08 -5.70 -10.65
C LEU A 70 11.31 -6.41 -11.77
N GLU A 71 11.52 -7.71 -11.96
CA GLU A 71 10.77 -8.51 -12.92
C GLU A 71 9.29 -8.59 -12.55
N PHE A 72 8.97 -8.77 -11.26
CA PHE A 72 7.61 -8.72 -10.75
C PHE A 72 6.94 -7.37 -11.04
N ILE A 73 7.62 -6.24 -10.80
CA ILE A 73 7.08 -4.91 -11.11
C ILE A 73 6.84 -4.74 -12.62
N ARG A 74 7.76 -5.24 -13.46
CA ARG A 74 7.59 -5.23 -14.92
C ARG A 74 6.37 -6.06 -15.35
N GLY A 75 6.21 -7.25 -14.78
CA GLY A 75 5.04 -8.12 -14.96
C GLY A 75 3.74 -7.46 -14.50
N ALA A 76 3.72 -6.88 -13.31
CA ALA A 76 2.58 -6.15 -12.76
C ALA A 76 2.17 -4.97 -13.66
N ARG A 77 3.13 -4.21 -14.20
CA ARG A 77 2.83 -3.14 -15.17
C ARG A 77 2.20 -3.68 -16.45
N SER A 78 2.62 -4.85 -16.92
CA SER A 78 2.00 -5.48 -18.09
C SER A 78 0.58 -5.96 -17.81
N GLU A 79 0.29 -6.41 -16.59
CA GLU A 79 -1.04 -6.84 -16.17
C GLU A 79 -1.99 -5.67 -15.93
N LEU A 80 -1.48 -4.57 -15.35
CA LEU A 80 -2.23 -3.32 -15.20
C LEU A 80 -2.70 -2.75 -16.54
N ARG A 81 -2.00 -3.04 -17.64
CA ARG A 81 -2.44 -2.66 -19.00
C ARG A 81 -3.60 -3.52 -19.51
N LYS A 82 -3.78 -4.72 -18.97
CA LYS A 82 -4.93 -5.58 -19.28
C LYS A 82 -6.16 -5.22 -18.47
N VAL A 83 -6.03 -4.38 -17.44
CA VAL A 83 -7.16 -3.87 -16.68
C VAL A 83 -7.94 -2.91 -17.58
N VAL A 84 -9.07 -3.41 -18.07
CA VAL A 84 -10.07 -2.59 -18.74
C VAL A 84 -10.78 -1.81 -17.66
N TRP A 85 -10.44 -0.54 -17.53
CA TRP A 85 -11.15 0.35 -16.62
C TRP A 85 -12.56 0.58 -17.18
N PRO A 86 -13.59 0.50 -16.32
CA PRO A 86 -14.97 0.66 -16.74
C PRO A 86 -15.16 2.04 -17.37
N THR A 87 -16.03 2.10 -18.37
CA THR A 87 -16.36 3.39 -18.99
C THR A 87 -17.08 4.29 -17.98
N ARG A 88 -17.03 5.61 -18.19
CA ARG A 88 -17.74 6.56 -17.32
C ARG A 88 -19.24 6.27 -17.29
N ALA A 89 -19.80 5.77 -18.39
CA ALA A 89 -21.22 5.40 -18.49
C ALA A 89 -21.58 4.18 -17.62
N GLU A 90 -20.76 3.13 -17.62
CA GLU A 90 -20.98 1.95 -16.75
C GLU A 90 -20.85 2.30 -15.26
N THR A 91 -19.87 3.15 -14.95
CA THR A 91 -19.62 3.61 -13.57
C THR A 91 -20.79 4.45 -13.06
N THR A 92 -21.31 5.38 -13.87
CA THR A 92 -22.44 6.23 -13.48
C THR A 92 -23.73 5.44 -13.40
N GLN A 93 -23.97 4.49 -14.31
CA GLN A 93 -25.15 3.61 -14.26
C GLN A 93 -25.17 2.79 -12.97
N THR A 94 -24.05 2.16 -12.62
CA THR A 94 -23.95 1.38 -11.38
C THR A 94 -24.12 2.26 -10.14
N THR A 95 -23.53 3.46 -10.14
CA THR A 95 -23.68 4.42 -9.03
C THR A 95 -25.14 4.88 -8.88
N LEU A 96 -25.84 5.15 -9.98
CA LEU A 96 -27.25 5.56 -9.98
C LEU A 96 -28.15 4.45 -9.44
N ILE A 97 -27.90 3.19 -9.81
CA ILE A 97 -28.62 2.03 -9.30
C ILE A 97 -28.43 1.91 -7.78
N VAL A 98 -27.19 2.00 -7.30
CA VAL A 98 -26.89 1.97 -5.86
C VAL A 98 -27.55 3.13 -5.14
N LEU A 99 -27.50 4.35 -5.71
CA LEU A 99 -28.13 5.53 -5.12
C LEU A 99 -29.65 5.37 -4.99
N ALA A 100 -30.31 4.84 -6.02
CA ALA A 100 -31.74 4.54 -5.98
C ALA A 100 -32.08 3.52 -4.89
N MET A 101 -31.27 2.46 -4.75
CA MET A 101 -31.43 1.46 -3.69
C MET A 101 -31.27 2.07 -2.29
N VAL A 102 -30.27 2.93 -2.08
CA VAL A 102 -30.03 3.60 -0.79
C VAL A 102 -31.18 4.56 -0.45
N ILE A 103 -31.70 5.32 -1.41
CA ILE A 103 -32.86 6.20 -1.21
C ILE A 103 -34.10 5.39 -0.84
N LEU A 104 -34.37 4.30 -1.55
CA LEU A 104 -35.50 3.41 -1.26
C LEU A 104 -35.42 2.86 0.16
N MET A 105 -34.25 2.36 0.56
CA MET A 105 -34.02 1.84 1.91
C MET A 105 -34.15 2.96 2.96
N GLY A 106 -33.65 4.16 2.69
CA GLY A 106 -33.81 5.31 3.57
C GLY A 106 -35.27 5.70 3.80
N ILE A 107 -36.09 5.71 2.75
CA ILE A 107 -37.53 5.97 2.86
C ILE A 107 -38.24 4.88 3.66
N LEU A 108 -37.90 3.61 3.41
CA LEU A 108 -38.50 2.48 4.12
C LEU A 108 -38.19 2.53 5.62
N LEU A 109 -36.93 2.76 5.99
CA LEU A 109 -36.53 2.91 7.38
C LEU A 109 -37.23 4.12 8.02
N TRP A 110 -37.22 5.28 7.36
CA TRP A 110 -37.90 6.47 7.85
C TRP A 110 -39.40 6.25 8.13
N LEU A 111 -40.09 5.51 7.25
CA LEU A 111 -41.49 5.14 7.46
C LEU A 111 -41.67 4.21 8.67
N PHE A 112 -40.76 3.25 8.84
CA PHE A 112 -40.78 2.34 9.97
C PHE A 112 -40.52 3.07 11.29
N ASP A 113 -39.55 3.98 11.31
CA ASP A 113 -39.30 4.87 12.45
C ASP A 113 -40.55 5.68 12.81
N MET A 114 -41.21 6.30 11.83
CA MET A 114 -42.44 7.06 12.07
C MET A 114 -43.56 6.18 12.64
N LEU A 115 -43.73 4.97 12.11
CA LEU A 115 -44.72 4.00 12.58
C LEU A 115 -44.42 3.56 14.03
N LEU A 116 -43.17 3.24 14.34
CA LEU A 116 -42.74 2.87 15.68
C LEU A 116 -42.94 4.02 16.67
N LEU A 117 -42.55 5.25 16.31
CA LEU A 117 -42.76 6.43 17.16
C LEU A 117 -44.25 6.66 17.44
N TRP A 118 -45.11 6.49 16.42
CA TRP A 118 -46.56 6.61 16.59
C TRP A 118 -47.10 5.55 17.56
N LEU A 119 -46.68 4.28 17.40
CA LEU A 119 -47.11 3.18 18.24
C LEU A 119 -46.64 3.35 19.70
N VAL A 120 -45.40 3.78 19.91
CA VAL A 120 -44.86 4.07 21.25
C VAL A 120 -45.61 5.21 21.91
N ARG A 121 -45.92 6.29 21.18
CA ARG A 121 -46.73 7.41 21.72
C ARG A 121 -48.15 6.97 22.09
N LEU A 122 -48.74 6.03 21.37
CA LEU A 122 -50.06 5.48 21.70
C LEU A 122 -50.04 4.62 22.98
N ILE A 123 -48.93 3.94 23.26
CA ILE A 123 -48.78 3.07 24.44
C ILE A 123 -48.34 3.86 25.69
N THR A 124 -47.51 4.89 25.49
CA THR A 124 -46.88 5.66 26.59
C THR A 124 -47.56 6.99 26.87
N GLY A 125 -48.39 7.46 25.95
CA GLY A 125 -49.34 8.57 26.15
C GLY A 125 -50.68 8.05 26.65
#